data_AF-K9YRA2-F1
#
_entry.id   AF-K9YRA2-F1
#
_cell.length_a   1.000
_cell.length_b   1.000
_cell.length_c   1.000
_cell.angle_alpha   90.00
_cell.angle_beta   90.00
_cell.angle_gamma   90.00
#
_symmetry.space_group_name_H-M   'P 1'
#
loop_
_entity.id
_entity.type
_entity.pdbx_description
1 polymer ?
#
loop_
_entity_poly.entity_id
_entity_poly.type
_entity_poly.pdbx_seq_one_letter_code
_entity_poly.pdbx_strand_id
1 'polypeptide(L)'
;MVYPSVQLPKIAPVFTLLAASKIPLEVYICQPTPFVKENLEKMLPDWTLPSTWVVIILQKAQFPLSTCSNIVEQEKQRLREQFMRFGVEVAFDLKEKGELADLIDPRSGQPLLSHPGVLNHDDVKVVSTLLGLETTPGDCTCMIHPQWGEAVYPSVMLSSAHPEMIKAVIKTATSRFRWQIRVC
;
A
#
# COMPACT_ATOMS: atom_id res chain seq x y z
N MET A 1 24.70 -13.04 2.87
CA MET A 1 24.17 -12.82 1.51
C MET A 1 24.44 -11.37 1.15
N VAL A 2 25.23 -11.14 0.11
CA VAL A 2 25.43 -9.81 -0.46
C VAL A 2 24.28 -9.63 -1.43
N TYR A 3 23.27 -8.84 -1.06
CA TYR A 3 22.23 -8.46 -2.00
C TYR A 3 22.91 -7.67 -3.13
N PRO A 4 22.65 -7.97 -4.42
CA PRO A 4 23.12 -7.13 -5.52
C PRO A 4 22.66 -5.70 -5.26
N SER A 5 23.37 -4.72 -5.81
CA SER A 5 23.09 -3.29 -5.64
C SER A 5 21.60 -2.99 -5.81
N VAL A 6 20.86 -2.93 -4.70
CA VAL A 6 19.41 -2.80 -4.75
C VAL A 6 19.11 -1.41 -5.27
N GLN A 7 18.34 -1.34 -6.36
CA GLN A 7 17.95 -0.08 -6.95
C GLN A 7 17.14 0.74 -5.94
N LEU A 8 17.53 2.01 -5.76
CA LEU A 8 16.73 2.93 -4.97
C LEU A 8 15.36 3.12 -5.65
N PRO A 9 14.30 3.38 -4.87
CA PRO A 9 12.98 3.59 -5.45
C PRO A 9 13.04 4.80 -6.40
N LYS A 10 12.37 4.71 -7.55
CA LYS A 10 12.32 5.79 -8.54
C LYS A 10 11.68 7.07 -7.99
N ILE A 11 10.88 6.93 -6.93
CA ILE A 11 10.12 8.00 -6.29
C ILE A 11 10.41 7.93 -4.80
N ALA A 12 10.68 9.06 -4.16
CA ALA A 12 10.83 9.13 -2.71
C ALA A 12 9.47 9.01 -2.01
N PRO A 13 9.42 8.44 -0.79
CA PRO A 13 8.18 8.43 -0.01
C PRO A 13 7.73 9.86 0.30
N VAL A 14 6.43 10.08 0.27
CA VAL A 14 5.81 11.35 0.69
C VAL A 14 5.88 11.48 2.22
N PHE A 15 5.75 10.35 2.92
CA PHE A 15 5.91 10.27 4.37
C PHE A 15 6.68 9.01 4.77
N THR A 16 7.50 9.13 5.80
CA THR A 16 7.89 7.98 6.64
C THR A 16 7.18 8.13 7.97
N LEU A 17 6.25 7.22 8.29
CA LEU A 17 5.58 7.20 9.58
C LEU A 17 6.24 6.15 10.48
N LEU A 18 6.28 6.43 11.79
CA LEU A 18 6.73 5.49 12.80
C LEU A 18 5.53 5.07 13.62
N ALA A 19 5.14 3.80 13.50
CA ALA A 19 4.09 3.23 14.31
C ALA A 19 4.48 3.23 15.80
N ALA A 20 3.50 3.05 16.69
CA ALA A 20 3.74 2.96 18.13
C ALA A 20 4.75 1.85 18.50
N SER A 21 4.82 0.78 17.69
CA SER A 21 5.82 -0.30 17.78
C SER A 21 7.23 0.10 17.33
N LYS A 22 7.45 1.37 16.94
CA LYS A 22 8.66 1.91 16.30
C LYS A 22 9.03 1.25 14.96
N ILE A 23 8.10 0.51 14.37
CA ILE A 23 8.27 -0.05 13.04
C ILE A 23 7.99 1.06 12.01
N PRO A 24 8.93 1.35 11.09
CA PRO A 24 8.72 2.34 10.05
C PRO A 24 7.73 1.83 9.01
N LEU A 25 6.96 2.76 8.48
CA LEU A 25 6.15 2.58 7.29
C LEU A 25 6.39 3.76 6.34
N GLU A 26 6.33 3.51 5.05
CA GLU A 26 6.54 4.50 4.01
C GLU A 26 5.25 4.66 3.20
N VAL A 27 4.89 5.90 2.91
CA VAL A 27 3.69 6.24 2.14
C VAL A 27 4.11 6.91 0.84
N TYR A 28 3.58 6.39 -0.27
CA TYR A 28 3.74 6.99 -1.60
C TYR A 28 2.37 7.30 -2.18
N ILE A 29 2.29 8.37 -2.96
CA ILE A 29 1.09 8.73 -3.72
C ILE A 29 1.52 8.87 -5.17
N CYS A 30 0.98 7.99 -6.02
CA CYS A 30 1.41 7.83 -7.39
C CYS A 30 0.21 7.93 -8.34
N GLN A 31 0.49 8.38 -9.56
CA GLN A 31 -0.44 8.17 -10.67
C GLN A 31 -0.62 6.66 -10.93
N PRO A 32 -1.80 6.21 -11.37
CA PRO A 32 -2.06 4.80 -11.61
C PRO A 32 -1.23 4.30 -12.79
N THR A 33 -0.85 3.02 -12.73
CA THR A 33 -0.27 2.34 -13.90
C THR A 33 -1.31 2.23 -15.02
N PRO A 34 -0.89 2.02 -16.29
CA PRO A 34 -1.83 1.72 -17.37
C PRO A 34 -2.77 0.56 -17.03
N PHE A 35 -2.24 -0.49 -16.38
CA PHE A 35 -3.04 -1.62 -15.91
C PHE A 35 -4.19 -1.20 -14.96
N VAL A 36 -3.89 -0.39 -13.94
CA VAL A 36 -4.91 0.08 -12.99
C VAL A 36 -5.93 0.96 -13.72
N LYS A 37 -5.47 1.87 -14.59
CA LYS A 37 -6.34 2.79 -15.32
C LYS A 37 -7.29 2.06 -16.28
N GLU A 38 -6.79 1.08 -17.03
CA GLU A 38 -7.55 0.34 -18.04
C GLU A 38 -8.51 -0.70 -17.45
N ASN A 39 -8.28 -1.12 -16.20
CA ASN A 39 -9.08 -2.16 -15.56
C ASN A 39 -9.79 -1.68 -14.29
N LEU A 40 -9.83 -0.37 -14.04
CA LEU A 40 -10.40 0.18 -12.82
C LEU A 40 -11.85 -0.28 -12.61
N GLU A 41 -12.71 -0.14 -13.61
CA GLU A 41 -14.12 -0.57 -13.56
C GLU A 41 -14.27 -2.09 -13.37
N LYS A 42 -13.30 -2.89 -13.82
CA LYS A 42 -13.31 -4.35 -13.64
C LYS A 42 -12.89 -4.76 -12.23
N MET A 43 -12.14 -3.91 -11.52
CA MET A 43 -11.75 -4.13 -10.12
C MET A 43 -12.75 -3.52 -9.15
N LEU A 44 -13.24 -2.31 -9.48
CA LEU A 44 -14.12 -1.46 -8.71
C LEU A 44 -15.28 -0.97 -9.61
N PRO A 45 -16.34 -1.77 -9.80
CA PRO A 45 -17.48 -1.41 -10.63
C PRO A 45 -18.22 -0.15 -10.16
N ASP A 46 -18.13 0.15 -8.86
CA ASP A 46 -18.77 1.31 -8.24
C ASP A 46 -17.95 2.62 -8.44
N TRP A 47 -16.82 2.57 -9.15
CA TRP A 47 -15.96 3.74 -9.34
C TRP A 47 -16.49 4.67 -10.41
N THR A 48 -17.11 5.78 -10.00
CA THR A 48 -17.80 6.71 -10.90
C THR A 48 -17.01 7.98 -11.25
N LEU A 49 -15.87 8.22 -10.59
CA LEU A 49 -15.06 9.42 -10.81
C LEU A 49 -13.91 9.18 -11.78
N PRO A 50 -13.59 10.15 -12.66
CA PRO A 50 -12.57 9.98 -13.70
C PRO A 50 -11.14 10.00 -13.16
N SER A 51 -10.92 10.54 -11.95
CA SER A 51 -9.62 10.60 -11.31
C SER A 51 -9.37 9.36 -10.46
N THR A 52 -8.13 8.91 -10.44
CA THR A 52 -7.66 7.83 -9.57
C THR A 52 -6.19 8.04 -9.27
N TRP A 53 -5.83 7.83 -8.01
CA TRP A 53 -4.48 7.84 -7.48
C TRP A 53 -4.25 6.55 -6.71
N VAL A 54 -3.02 6.05 -6.77
CA VAL A 54 -2.57 4.87 -6.05
C VAL A 54 -1.80 5.35 -4.82
N VAL A 55 -2.34 5.04 -3.64
CA VAL A 55 -1.65 5.28 -2.37
C VAL A 55 -1.02 3.97 -1.94
N ILE A 56 0.30 3.95 -1.90
CA ILE A 56 1.08 2.77 -1.53
C ILE A 56 1.52 2.95 -0.08
N ILE A 57 1.31 1.93 0.74
CA ILE A 57 1.82 1.85 2.10
C ILE A 57 2.75 0.64 2.18
N LEU A 58 4.04 0.90 2.35
CA LEU A 58 5.04 -0.13 2.62
C LEU A 58 5.25 -0.23 4.12
N GLN A 59 5.05 -1.41 4.68
CA GLN A 59 5.30 -1.66 6.10
C GLN A 59 6.54 -2.54 6.25
N LYS A 60 7.48 -2.13 7.10
CA LYS A 60 8.63 -2.98 7.45
C LYS A 60 8.15 -4.17 8.28
N ALA A 61 8.50 -5.38 7.85
CA ALA A 61 8.25 -6.60 8.61
C ALA A 61 9.38 -6.89 9.61
N GLN A 62 9.10 -7.74 10.59
CA GLN A 62 10.10 -8.19 11.56
C GLN A 62 11.15 -9.14 10.96
N PHE A 63 10.80 -9.84 9.89
CA PHE A 63 11.65 -10.82 9.21
C PHE A 63 11.30 -10.87 7.71
N PRO A 64 12.17 -11.45 6.86
CA PRO A 64 11.88 -11.67 5.44
C PRO A 64 10.55 -12.41 5.23
N LEU A 65 9.72 -11.92 4.32
CA LEU A 65 8.39 -12.50 4.05
C LEU A 65 8.37 -13.53 2.91
N SER A 66 9.54 -13.86 2.36
CA SER A 66 9.72 -14.81 1.24
C SER A 66 9.54 -16.28 1.63
N THR A 67 9.64 -16.60 2.91
CA THR A 67 9.54 -17.99 3.37
C THR A 67 8.11 -18.36 3.73
N CYS A 68 7.62 -19.51 3.24
CA CYS A 68 6.35 -20.06 3.68
C CYS A 68 6.50 -20.71 5.06
N SER A 69 6.02 -20.03 6.12
CA SER A 69 6.00 -20.56 7.48
C SER A 69 4.86 -19.95 8.30
N ASN A 70 4.43 -20.64 9.36
CA ASN A 70 3.38 -20.15 10.25
C ASN A 70 3.72 -18.79 10.87
N ILE A 71 4.98 -18.57 11.22
CA ILE A 71 5.45 -17.30 11.79
C ILE A 71 5.31 -16.19 10.73
N VAL A 72 5.67 -16.48 9.47
CA VAL A 72 5.54 -15.52 8.38
C VAL A 72 4.08 -15.17 8.08
N GLU A 73 3.19 -16.16 8.06
CA GLU A 73 1.76 -15.91 7.85
C GLU A 73 1.13 -15.11 9.00
N GLN A 74 1.55 -15.33 10.25
CA GLN A 74 1.11 -14.52 11.39
C GLN A 74 1.56 -13.06 11.28
N GLU A 75 2.79 -12.80 10.84
CA GLU A 75 3.27 -11.43 10.62
C GLU A 75 2.57 -10.75 9.45
N LYS A 76 2.35 -11.47 8.33
CA LYS A 76 1.53 -10.94 7.22
C LYS A 76 0.13 -10.56 7.70
N GLN A 77 -0.50 -11.40 8.52
CA GLN A 77 -1.81 -11.09 9.09
C GLN A 77 -1.77 -9.87 10.02
N ARG A 78 -0.75 -9.75 10.88
CA ARG A 78 -0.55 -8.57 11.74
C ARG A 78 -0.40 -7.28 10.93
N LEU A 79 0.42 -7.31 9.86
CA LEU A 79 0.66 -6.19 8.96
C LEU A 79 -0.59 -5.82 8.16
N ARG A 80 -1.34 -6.83 7.69
CA ARG A 80 -2.64 -6.66 7.05
C ARG A 80 -3.63 -5.97 7.98
N GLU A 81 -3.81 -6.46 9.20
CA GLU A 81 -4.72 -5.86 10.18
C GLU A 81 -4.35 -4.40 10.50
N GLN A 82 -3.06 -4.11 10.63
CA GLN A 82 -2.57 -2.75 10.82
C GLN A 82 -2.94 -1.84 9.64
N PHE A 83 -2.73 -2.31 8.41
CA PHE A 83 -3.13 -1.61 7.19
C PHE A 83 -4.64 -1.37 7.13
N MET A 84 -5.45 -2.40 7.37
CA MET A 84 -6.91 -2.29 7.29
C MET A 84 -7.44 -1.26 8.29
N ARG A 85 -6.98 -1.30 9.55
CA ARG A 85 -7.41 -0.33 10.57
C ARG A 85 -7.07 1.10 10.18
N PHE A 86 -5.83 1.34 9.72
CA PHE A 86 -5.39 2.68 9.33
C PHE A 86 -6.06 3.17 8.04
N GLY A 87 -6.08 2.32 7.01
CA GLY A 87 -6.61 2.67 5.70
C GLY A 87 -8.12 2.89 5.72
N VAL A 88 -8.88 2.17 6.56
CA VAL A 88 -10.33 2.38 6.69
C VAL A 88 -10.63 3.78 7.21
N GLU A 89 -9.91 4.25 8.23
CA GLU A 89 -10.03 5.62 8.73
C GLU A 89 -9.72 6.67 7.65
N VAL A 90 -8.64 6.47 6.90
CA VAL A 90 -8.25 7.35 5.79
C VAL A 90 -9.32 7.35 4.69
N ALA A 91 -9.86 6.18 4.34
CA ALA A 91 -10.88 6.05 3.31
C ALA A 91 -12.19 6.73 3.74
N PHE A 92 -12.61 6.58 4.99
CA PHE A 92 -13.79 7.28 5.50
C PHE A 92 -13.61 8.79 5.52
N ASP A 93 -12.48 9.30 6.02
CA ASP A 93 -12.17 10.74 6.01
C ASP A 93 -12.20 11.34 4.58
N LEU A 94 -11.79 10.58 3.57
CA LEU A 94 -11.88 10.98 2.16
C LEU A 94 -13.32 10.94 1.64
N LYS A 95 -14.08 9.88 1.97
CA LYS A 95 -15.50 9.75 1.60
C LYS A 95 -16.36 10.85 2.20
N GLU A 96 -16.10 11.26 3.44
CA GLU A 96 -16.78 12.40 4.08
C GLU A 96 -16.54 13.73 3.35
N LYS A 97 -15.46 13.82 2.58
CA LYS A 97 -15.13 14.98 1.73
C LYS A 97 -15.71 14.88 0.32
N GLY A 98 -16.49 13.83 0.03
CA GLY A 98 -17.09 13.60 -1.28
C GLY A 98 -16.18 12.88 -2.28
N GLU A 99 -15.06 12.33 -1.83
CA GLU A 99 -14.11 11.60 -2.68
C GLU A 99 -14.36 10.09 -2.63
N LEU A 100 -14.04 9.39 -3.71
CA LEU A 100 -13.97 7.93 -3.70
C LEU A 100 -12.65 7.48 -3.08
N ALA A 101 -12.72 6.45 -2.25
CA ALA A 101 -11.57 5.81 -1.67
C ALA A 101 -11.87 4.35 -1.33
N ASP A 102 -10.94 3.45 -1.63
CA ASP A 102 -11.03 2.05 -1.23
C ASP A 102 -9.66 1.47 -0.90
N LEU A 103 -9.65 0.44 -0.06
CA LEU A 103 -8.47 -0.35 0.24
C LEU A 103 -8.54 -1.61 -0.61
N ILE A 104 -7.42 -2.01 -1.18
CA ILE A 104 -7.28 -3.35 -1.75
C ILE A 104 -6.83 -4.26 -0.62
N ASP A 105 -7.58 -5.33 -0.36
CA ASP A 105 -7.14 -6.37 0.57
C ASP A 105 -5.93 -7.10 -0.03
N PRO A 106 -4.72 -6.97 0.57
CA PRO A 106 -3.51 -7.54 -0.04
C PRO A 106 -3.53 -9.08 -0.12
N ARG A 107 -4.45 -9.75 0.60
CA ARG A 107 -4.62 -11.20 0.54
C ARG A 107 -5.42 -11.65 -0.68
N SER A 108 -6.47 -10.92 -1.05
CA SER A 108 -7.41 -11.32 -2.11
C SER A 108 -7.27 -10.52 -3.39
N GLY A 109 -6.68 -9.32 -3.31
CA GLY A 109 -6.67 -8.33 -4.39
C GLY A 109 -8.02 -7.65 -4.61
N GLN A 110 -8.99 -7.86 -3.72
CA GLN A 110 -10.33 -7.29 -3.86
C GLN A 110 -10.48 -6.00 -3.08
N PRO A 111 -11.37 -5.09 -3.52
CA PRO A 111 -11.71 -3.92 -2.72
C PRO A 111 -12.37 -4.32 -1.40
N LEU A 112 -12.10 -3.56 -0.35
CA LEU A 112 -12.64 -3.82 0.98
C LEU A 112 -14.02 -3.19 1.19
N LEU A 113 -14.22 -1.98 0.68
CA LEU A 113 -15.38 -1.15 0.99
C LEU A 113 -16.45 -1.18 -0.11
N SER A 114 -16.05 -1.30 -1.37
CA SER A 114 -16.92 -1.35 -2.54
C SER A 114 -17.18 -2.78 -2.99
N HIS A 115 -18.15 -2.97 -3.90
CA HIS A 115 -18.39 -4.30 -4.45
C HIS A 115 -17.18 -4.77 -5.26
N PRO A 116 -16.72 -6.02 -5.08
CA PRO A 116 -15.63 -6.56 -5.87
C PRO A 116 -16.10 -6.77 -7.31
N GLY A 117 -15.28 -6.31 -8.25
CA GLY A 117 -15.46 -6.63 -9.66
C GLY A 117 -14.94 -8.02 -10.03
N VAL A 118 -14.83 -8.27 -11.33
CA VAL A 118 -14.38 -9.56 -11.89
C VAL A 118 -12.86 -9.73 -11.91
N LEU A 119 -12.11 -8.64 -11.71
CA LEU A 119 -10.65 -8.64 -11.73
C LEU A 119 -10.10 -8.30 -10.34
N ASN A 120 -9.15 -9.10 -9.87
CA ASN A 120 -8.40 -8.80 -8.65
C ASN A 120 -7.18 -7.93 -8.98
N HIS A 121 -6.87 -7.02 -8.07
CA HIS A 121 -5.67 -6.19 -8.10
C HIS A 121 -4.44 -7.00 -7.62
N ASP A 122 -3.29 -6.75 -8.25
CA ASP A 122 -2.00 -7.36 -7.88
C ASP A 122 -1.09 -6.28 -7.28
N ASP A 123 -1.10 -6.19 -5.95
CA ASP A 123 -0.35 -5.18 -5.20
C ASP A 123 1.16 -5.28 -5.48
N VAL A 124 1.72 -6.49 -5.51
CA VAL A 124 3.16 -6.68 -5.72
C VAL A 124 3.56 -6.17 -7.09
N LYS A 125 2.81 -6.51 -8.14
CA LYS A 125 3.08 -6.07 -9.51
C LYS A 125 2.90 -4.56 -9.67
N VAL A 126 1.82 -3.98 -9.14
CA VAL A 126 1.55 -2.55 -9.27
C VAL A 126 2.58 -1.73 -8.51
N VAL A 127 2.88 -2.10 -7.26
CA VAL A 127 3.84 -1.37 -6.43
C VAL A 127 5.25 -1.50 -6.95
N SER A 128 5.71 -2.70 -7.34
CA SER A 128 7.04 -2.88 -7.93
C SER A 128 7.22 -2.06 -9.21
N THR A 129 6.18 -2.00 -10.06
CA THR A 129 6.19 -1.20 -11.28
C THR A 129 6.30 0.30 -10.98
N LEU A 130 5.48 0.81 -10.05
CA LEU A 130 5.41 2.23 -9.72
C LEU A 130 6.69 2.72 -9.02
N LEU A 131 7.21 1.93 -8.08
CA LEU A 131 8.39 2.30 -7.31
C LEU A 131 9.70 1.86 -7.97
N GLY A 132 9.65 1.03 -9.00
CA GLY A 132 10.82 0.46 -9.66
C GLY A 132 11.59 -0.52 -8.77
N LEU A 133 10.87 -1.28 -7.94
CA LEU A 133 11.47 -2.23 -7.00
C LEU A 133 11.62 -3.61 -7.65
N GLU A 134 12.69 -4.30 -7.30
CA GLU A 134 12.93 -5.67 -7.73
C GLU A 134 11.94 -6.63 -7.06
N THR A 135 11.65 -7.73 -7.77
CA THR A 135 10.83 -8.82 -7.24
C THR A 135 11.56 -10.15 -7.37
N THR A 136 11.35 -11.02 -6.40
CA THR A 136 11.89 -12.38 -6.38
C THR A 136 10.75 -13.36 -6.63
N PRO A 137 10.88 -14.25 -7.62
CA PRO A 137 9.91 -15.32 -7.83
C PRO A 137 10.01 -16.36 -6.71
N GLY A 138 8.88 -16.98 -6.37
CA GLY A 138 8.77 -18.02 -5.36
C GLY A 138 7.31 -18.48 -5.23
N ASP A 139 6.98 -19.18 -4.15
CA ASP A 139 5.60 -19.59 -3.85
C ASP A 139 4.65 -18.38 -3.73
N CYS A 140 5.18 -17.24 -3.31
CA CYS A 140 4.57 -15.93 -3.41
C CYS A 140 5.64 -14.95 -3.92
N THR A 141 5.35 -14.21 -5.00
CA THR A 141 6.25 -13.18 -5.50
C THR A 141 6.50 -12.14 -4.41
N CYS A 142 7.77 -11.95 -4.04
CA CYS A 142 8.16 -11.03 -2.97
C CYS A 142 8.87 -9.81 -3.54
N MET A 143 8.69 -8.68 -2.88
CA MET A 143 9.34 -7.42 -3.23
C MET A 143 10.64 -7.24 -2.44
N ILE A 144 11.65 -6.65 -3.07
CA ILE A 144 12.91 -6.30 -2.41
C ILE A 144 12.95 -4.79 -2.19
N HIS A 145 12.83 -4.36 -0.93
CA HIS A 145 13.03 -2.96 -0.56
C HIS A 145 14.53 -2.67 -0.39
N PRO A 146 15.07 -1.55 -0.92
CA PRO A 146 16.49 -1.23 -0.82
C PRO A 146 17.05 -1.14 0.60
N GLN A 147 16.22 -0.80 1.59
CA GLN A 147 16.66 -0.75 2.99
C GLN A 147 16.18 -1.94 3.84
N TRP A 148 15.06 -2.57 3.46
CA TRP A 148 14.41 -3.60 4.28
C TRP A 148 14.57 -5.01 3.69
N GLY A 149 15.18 -5.13 2.51
CA GLY A 149 15.24 -6.38 1.76
C GLY A 149 13.84 -6.95 1.53
N GLU A 150 13.71 -8.24 1.73
CA GLU A 150 12.43 -8.98 1.63
C GLU A 150 11.52 -8.80 2.87
N ALA A 151 11.94 -8.03 3.87
CA ALA A 151 11.14 -7.73 5.07
C ALA A 151 10.23 -6.51 4.83
N VAL A 152 9.46 -6.53 3.74
CA VAL A 152 8.54 -5.47 3.34
C VAL A 152 7.17 -6.05 2.96
N TYR A 153 6.12 -5.43 3.47
CA TYR A 153 4.74 -5.79 3.15
C TYR A 153 4.07 -4.63 2.40
N PRO A 154 3.79 -4.79 1.09
CA PRO A 154 3.11 -3.77 0.31
C PRO A 154 1.60 -3.81 0.56
N SER A 155 0.97 -2.64 0.54
CA SER A 155 -0.49 -2.51 0.60
C SER A 155 -0.93 -1.30 -0.22
N VAL A 156 -2.10 -1.39 -0.86
CA VAL A 156 -2.58 -0.38 -1.79
C VAL A 156 -3.95 0.15 -1.40
N MET A 157 -4.11 1.47 -1.47
CA MET A 157 -5.41 2.13 -1.51
C MET A 157 -5.56 2.87 -2.85
N LEU A 158 -6.80 2.96 -3.33
CA LEU A 158 -7.15 3.78 -4.48
C LEU A 158 -8.00 4.97 -4.00
N SER A 159 -7.74 6.16 -4.53
CA SER A 159 -8.56 7.35 -4.22
C SER A 159 -8.74 8.25 -5.44
N SER A 160 -9.91 8.87 -5.58
CA SER A 160 -10.14 9.92 -6.59
C SER A 160 -9.56 11.28 -6.19
N ALA A 161 -9.27 11.45 -4.90
CA ALA A 161 -8.88 12.72 -4.31
C ALA A 161 -7.53 13.21 -4.84
N HIS A 162 -7.38 14.53 -4.89
CA HIS A 162 -6.10 15.14 -5.24
C HIS A 162 -5.02 14.77 -4.18
N PRO A 163 -3.74 14.57 -4.56
CA PRO A 163 -2.69 14.14 -3.65
C PRO A 163 -2.54 15.01 -2.40
N GLU A 164 -2.74 16.31 -2.51
CA GLU A 164 -2.68 17.22 -1.35
C GLU A 164 -3.77 16.94 -0.31
N MET A 165 -4.97 16.54 -0.75
CA MET A 165 -6.03 16.12 0.15
C MET A 165 -5.70 14.78 0.80
N ILE A 166 -5.23 13.80 0.02
CA ILE A 166 -4.79 12.50 0.53
C ILE A 166 -3.71 12.69 1.60
N LYS A 167 -2.71 13.54 1.34
CA LYS A 167 -1.66 13.91 2.29
C LYS A 167 -2.22 14.48 3.58
N ALA A 168 -3.16 15.44 3.49
CA ALA A 168 -3.77 16.07 4.65
C ALA A 168 -4.59 15.08 5.49
N VAL A 169 -5.35 14.20 4.84
CA VAL A 169 -6.13 13.16 5.53
C VAL A 169 -5.19 12.15 6.20
N ILE A 170 -4.16 11.66 5.52
CA ILE A 170 -3.17 10.73 6.09
C ILE A 170 -2.51 11.34 7.33
N LYS A 171 -2.10 12.62 7.28
CA LYS A 171 -1.55 13.31 8.46
C LYS A 171 -2.54 13.33 9.63
N THR A 172 -3.80 13.63 9.35
CA THR A 172 -4.87 13.68 10.36
C THR A 172 -5.11 12.31 10.98
N ALA A 173 -5.30 11.27 10.15
CA ALA A 173 -5.47 9.89 10.62
C ALA A 173 -4.27 9.44 11.45
N THR A 174 -3.04 9.71 11.01
CA THR A 174 -1.81 9.34 11.73
C THR A 174 -1.78 9.89 13.16
N SER A 175 -2.30 11.11 13.38
CA SER A 175 -2.40 11.70 14.73
C SER A 175 -3.32 10.90 15.66
N ARG A 176 -4.43 10.34 15.14
CA ARG A 176 -5.37 9.50 15.90
C ARG A 176 -4.73 8.18 16.34
N PHE A 177 -3.85 7.62 15.50
CA PHE A 177 -3.06 6.42 15.81
C PHE A 177 -1.85 6.69 16.73
N ARG A 178 -1.59 7.96 17.09
CA ARG A 178 -0.41 8.39 17.87
C ARG A 178 0.92 7.95 17.23
N TRP A 179 0.97 7.89 15.90
CA TRP A 179 2.17 7.58 15.15
C TRP A 179 2.98 8.86 14.88
N GLN A 180 4.31 8.75 14.81
CA GLN A 180 5.16 9.90 14.55
C GLN A 180 5.36 10.06 13.03
N ILE A 181 5.20 11.29 12.52
CA ILE A 181 5.42 11.60 11.11
C ILE A 181 6.84 12.14 10.93
N ARG A 182 7.59 11.57 10.01
CA ARG A 182 8.77 12.20 9.41
C ARG A 182 8.43 12.51 7.96
N VAL A 183 8.38 13.80 7.65
CA VAL A 183 8.21 14.26 6.26
C VAL A 183 9.58 14.13 5.59
N CYS A 184 9.60 13.49 4.42
CA CYS A 184 10.80 13.30 3.60
C CYS A 184 11.02 14.49 2.67
#